data_AF-A0A1Q4ZHF2-F1
#
_entry.id   AF-A0A1Q4ZHF2-F1
#
_cell.length_a   1.000
_cell.length_b   1.000
_cell.length_c   1.000
_cell.angle_alpha   90.00
_cell.angle_beta   90.00
_cell.angle_gamma   90.00
#
_symmetry.space_group_name_H-M   'P 1'
#
loop_
_entity.id
_entity.type
_entity.pdbx_description
1 polymer ?
#
loop_
_entity_poly.entity_id
_entity_poly.type
_entity_poly.pdbx_seq_one_letter_code
_entity_poly.pdbx_strand_id
1 'polypeptide(L)'
;MLKKTRMLAAVGAAAAAVALATPSAIAGPTAAWTVAPSGAFTGTAGVTTLTDNVGNVIQCATASANGTASSPVAGPVLAQITGASFNAPCTGPFGSTWTVTATTPWTLNGNTPGGYTAGAGTNGTGKTTGWIGGISATVTGSSVLGPCTFKVTGTVDGIYNNPSAGGANGTLAVAPAATSPRLLTIGSKVGGGCGIVGATATFKGTYNVVAAVGGSPVISYS
;
A
#
# COMPACT_ATOMS: atom_id res chain seq x y z
N MET A 1 15.34 88.63 7.06
CA MET A 1 14.63 89.70 6.31
C MET A 1 13.34 89.15 5.74
N LEU A 2 12.37 90.03 5.44
CA LEU A 2 10.98 89.71 5.10
C LEU A 2 10.69 90.05 3.63
N LYS A 3 9.99 89.18 2.87
CA LYS A 3 8.79 89.48 2.04
C LYS A 3 8.48 88.47 0.91
N LYS A 4 7.21 88.00 0.89
CA LYS A 4 6.30 87.79 -0.27
C LYS A 4 6.75 86.76 -1.36
N THR A 5 5.88 86.11 -2.15
CA THR A 5 4.48 86.43 -2.54
C THR A 5 3.63 85.15 -2.76
N ARG A 6 2.31 85.33 -2.86
CA ARG A 6 1.26 84.31 -3.06
C ARG A 6 1.18 83.75 -4.50
N MET A 7 0.75 82.50 -4.65
CA MET A 7 -0.31 82.02 -5.59
C MET A 7 -0.59 80.54 -5.28
N LEU A 8 -1.80 80.13 -4.85
CA LEU A 8 -3.07 79.92 -5.57
C LEU A 8 -3.15 78.63 -6.41
N ALA A 9 -3.99 77.70 -5.92
CA ALA A 9 -4.77 76.68 -6.61
C ALA A 9 -4.14 75.82 -7.74
N ALA A 10 -4.03 74.51 -7.47
CA ALA A 10 -4.30 73.47 -8.46
C ALA A 10 -5.06 72.32 -7.78
N VAL A 11 -6.24 71.98 -8.31
CA VAL A 11 -7.05 70.84 -7.86
C VAL A 11 -6.45 69.56 -8.44
N GLY A 12 -6.20 68.55 -7.60
CA GLY A 12 -5.59 67.29 -8.01
C GLY A 12 -6.11 66.12 -7.20
N ALA A 13 -7.30 65.63 -7.55
CA ALA A 13 -7.87 64.42 -6.95
C ALA A 13 -7.13 63.17 -7.47
N ALA A 14 -6.00 62.82 -6.85
CA ALA A 14 -5.35 61.54 -7.06
C ALA A 14 -5.94 60.51 -6.08
N ALA A 15 -6.95 59.78 -6.54
CA ALA A 15 -7.43 58.62 -5.81
C ALA A 15 -6.31 57.57 -5.74
N ALA A 16 -5.69 57.43 -4.57
CA ALA A 16 -4.71 56.37 -4.31
C ALA A 16 -5.44 55.02 -4.29
N ALA A 17 -5.57 54.41 -5.46
CA ALA A 17 -6.03 53.04 -5.61
C ALA A 17 -4.99 52.13 -4.94
N VAL A 18 -5.22 51.80 -3.67
CA VAL A 18 -4.51 50.72 -2.99
C VAL A 18 -4.93 49.43 -3.68
N ALA A 19 -4.17 49.05 -4.72
CA ALA A 19 -4.30 47.74 -5.32
C ALA A 19 -3.91 46.72 -4.24
N LEU A 20 -4.93 46.06 -3.66
CA LEU A 20 -4.73 44.83 -2.91
C LEU A 20 -4.23 43.78 -3.90
N ALA A 21 -2.93 43.77 -4.15
CA ALA A 21 -2.25 42.68 -4.80
C ALA A 21 -2.36 41.47 -3.88
N THR A 22 -3.43 40.69 -4.06
CA THR A 22 -3.55 39.36 -3.47
C THR A 22 -2.29 38.60 -3.88
N PRO A 23 -1.43 38.14 -2.94
CA PRO A 23 -0.29 37.35 -3.32
C PRO A 23 -0.82 36.14 -4.07
N SER A 24 -0.32 35.94 -5.29
CA SER A 24 -0.61 34.72 -6.04
C SER A 24 -0.17 33.57 -5.15
N ALA A 25 -1.13 32.70 -4.79
CA ALA A 25 -0.84 31.53 -4.00
C ALA A 25 0.08 30.63 -4.83
N ILE A 26 1.39 30.73 -4.60
CA ILE A 26 2.37 29.83 -5.19
C ILE A 26 2.04 28.46 -4.66
N ALA A 27 1.47 27.61 -5.51
CA ALA A 27 1.30 26.20 -5.21
C ALA A 27 2.68 25.64 -4.87
N GLY A 28 2.85 25.20 -3.62
CA GLY A 28 4.06 24.50 -3.19
C GLY A 28 4.26 23.23 -4.03
N PRO A 29 5.45 22.60 -3.95
CA PRO A 29 5.71 21.35 -4.66
C PRO A 29 4.60 20.34 -4.35
N THR A 30 4.01 19.78 -5.41
CA THR A 30 2.96 18.76 -5.28
C THR A 30 3.59 17.50 -4.70
N ALA A 31 3.24 17.17 -3.46
CA ALA A 31 3.86 16.07 -2.74
C ALA A 31 3.67 14.74 -3.48
N ALA A 32 4.78 14.19 -3.99
CA ALA A 32 4.81 13.10 -4.96
C ALA A 32 5.55 11.87 -4.41
N TRP A 33 5.12 10.69 -4.85
CA TRP A 33 5.82 9.45 -4.51
C TRP A 33 6.93 9.18 -5.52
N THR A 34 8.11 8.86 -5.02
CA THR A 34 9.23 8.38 -5.81
C THR A 34 9.52 6.93 -5.45
N VAL A 35 9.66 6.08 -6.47
CA VAL A 35 10.09 4.67 -6.33
C VAL A 35 11.31 4.45 -7.21
N ALA A 36 12.44 4.04 -6.62
CA ALA A 36 13.72 3.90 -7.32
C ALA A 36 14.50 2.64 -6.87
N PRO A 37 14.84 1.71 -7.78
CA PRO A 37 14.40 1.63 -9.17
C PRO A 37 12.89 1.38 -9.31
N SER A 38 12.30 1.94 -10.36
CA SER A 38 10.94 1.66 -10.82
C SER A 38 10.94 0.52 -11.86
N GLY A 39 9.75 0.13 -12.34
CA GLY A 39 9.59 -0.97 -13.30
C GLY A 39 9.28 -2.31 -12.64
N ALA A 40 9.68 -3.41 -13.27
CA ALA A 40 9.30 -4.74 -12.82
C ALA A 40 9.94 -5.11 -11.46
N PHE A 41 9.17 -5.78 -10.59
CA PHE A 41 9.64 -6.30 -9.32
C PHE A 41 9.09 -7.71 -9.05
N THR A 42 9.79 -8.45 -8.20
CA THR A 42 9.33 -9.69 -7.56
C THR A 42 9.31 -9.51 -6.04
N GLY A 43 8.45 -10.25 -5.38
CA GLY A 43 8.36 -10.36 -3.93
C GLY A 43 8.30 -11.82 -3.54
N THR A 44 9.10 -12.25 -2.57
CA THR A 44 9.07 -13.63 -2.04
C THR A 44 8.89 -13.61 -0.53
N ALA A 45 7.93 -14.39 -0.05
CA ALA A 45 7.67 -14.62 1.37
C ALA A 45 7.91 -16.10 1.71
N GLY A 46 8.36 -16.33 2.94
CA GLY A 46 8.27 -17.63 3.59
C GLY A 46 6.83 -17.91 4.01
N VAL A 47 6.65 -18.37 5.25
CA VAL A 47 5.34 -18.73 5.78
C VAL A 47 4.36 -17.55 5.71
N THR A 48 3.21 -17.77 5.07
CA THR A 48 2.09 -16.82 5.04
C THR A 48 0.83 -17.45 5.63
N THR A 49 0.06 -16.70 6.40
CA THR A 49 -1.16 -17.18 7.07
C THR A 49 -2.38 -16.32 6.73
N LEU A 50 -3.46 -16.97 6.31
CA LEU A 50 -4.81 -16.40 6.28
C LEU A 50 -5.52 -16.86 7.56
N THR A 51 -5.90 -15.91 8.42
CA THR A 51 -6.58 -16.19 9.70
C THR A 51 -7.97 -15.57 9.69
N ASP A 52 -9.01 -16.40 9.83
CA ASP A 52 -10.39 -15.92 9.90
C ASP A 52 -10.70 -15.25 11.26
N ASN A 53 -11.80 -14.50 11.32
CA ASN A 53 -12.20 -13.75 12.51
C ASN A 53 -12.70 -14.62 13.68
N VAL A 54 -12.62 -15.95 13.57
CA VAL A 54 -12.94 -16.95 14.60
C VAL A 54 -11.67 -17.66 15.08
N GLY A 55 -10.52 -17.44 14.42
CA GLY A 55 -9.20 -17.97 14.77
C GLY A 55 -8.73 -19.15 13.93
N ASN A 56 -9.48 -19.56 12.90
CA ASN A 56 -9.06 -20.65 12.00
C ASN A 56 -7.99 -20.15 11.03
N VAL A 57 -6.92 -20.93 10.84
CA VAL A 57 -5.74 -20.53 10.06
C VAL A 57 -5.55 -21.46 8.87
N ILE A 58 -5.37 -20.89 7.67
CA ILE A 58 -4.73 -21.55 6.53
C ILE A 58 -3.31 -21.00 6.38
N GLN A 59 -2.32 -21.88 6.29
CA GLN A 59 -0.91 -21.54 6.22
C GLN A 59 -0.25 -22.11 4.97
N CYS A 60 0.37 -21.26 4.15
CA CYS A 60 1.18 -21.66 3.01
C CYS A 60 2.66 -21.53 3.37
N ALA A 61 3.50 -22.49 2.95
CA ALA A 61 4.92 -22.54 3.33
C ALA A 61 5.76 -21.44 2.69
N THR A 62 5.42 -21.07 1.45
CA THR A 62 5.98 -19.93 0.72
C THR A 62 4.91 -19.23 -0.10
N ALA A 63 5.11 -17.95 -0.40
CA ALA A 63 4.31 -17.21 -1.35
C ALA A 63 5.21 -16.31 -2.21
N SER A 64 4.76 -16.00 -3.43
CA SER A 64 5.42 -15.05 -4.32
C SER A 64 4.42 -14.08 -4.93
N ALA A 65 4.92 -12.90 -5.30
CA ALA A 65 4.20 -11.89 -6.05
C ALA A 65 5.14 -11.27 -7.09
N ASN A 66 4.59 -10.77 -8.17
CA ASN A 66 5.32 -10.02 -9.19
C ASN A 66 4.44 -8.88 -9.74
N GLY A 67 5.09 -7.83 -10.22
CA GLY A 67 4.37 -6.63 -10.62
C GLY A 67 5.25 -5.56 -11.21
N THR A 68 4.69 -4.37 -11.37
CA THR A 68 5.39 -3.16 -11.84
C THR A 68 5.17 -2.01 -10.85
N ALA A 69 6.26 -1.37 -10.42
CA ALA A 69 6.26 -0.20 -9.57
C ALA A 69 6.50 1.08 -10.36
N SER A 70 5.92 2.19 -9.92
CA SER A 70 6.01 3.50 -10.57
C SER A 70 6.08 4.64 -9.54
N SER A 71 6.52 5.80 -10.00
CA SER A 71 6.50 7.06 -9.23
C SER A 71 5.26 7.86 -9.64
N PRO A 72 4.10 7.72 -8.98
CA PRO A 72 2.90 8.48 -9.33
C PRO A 72 3.06 9.96 -8.97
N VAL A 73 2.80 10.83 -9.94
CA VAL A 73 2.73 12.29 -9.73
C VAL A 73 1.49 12.68 -8.90
N ALA A 74 0.43 11.85 -8.96
CA ALA A 74 -0.79 12.04 -8.19
C ALA A 74 -1.43 10.69 -7.82
N GLY A 75 -2.12 10.65 -6.67
CA GLY A 75 -2.80 9.47 -6.16
C GLY A 75 -1.88 8.49 -5.42
N PRO A 76 -2.45 7.46 -4.76
CA PRO A 76 -1.71 6.62 -3.83
C PRO A 76 -1.01 5.42 -4.48
N VAL A 77 -1.27 5.11 -5.76
CA VAL A 77 -0.88 3.83 -6.39
C VAL A 77 0.62 3.79 -6.71
N LEU A 78 1.39 3.05 -5.90
CA LEU A 78 2.84 2.87 -6.03
C LEU A 78 3.22 1.71 -6.95
N ALA A 79 2.35 0.70 -7.05
CA ALA A 79 2.60 -0.47 -7.90
C ALA A 79 1.33 -1.23 -8.29
N GLN A 80 1.45 -2.06 -9.33
CA GLN A 80 0.47 -3.07 -9.75
C GLN A 80 1.07 -4.46 -9.56
N ILE A 81 0.42 -5.33 -8.78
CA ILE A 81 0.73 -6.75 -8.67
C ILE A 81 -0.01 -7.47 -9.80
N THR A 82 0.74 -7.99 -10.77
CA THR A 82 0.19 -8.68 -11.95
C THR A 82 0.18 -10.19 -11.79
N GLY A 83 0.98 -10.75 -10.88
CA GLY A 83 0.94 -12.16 -10.48
C GLY A 83 1.09 -12.34 -8.97
N ALA A 84 0.38 -13.31 -8.41
CA ALA A 84 0.52 -13.74 -7.03
C ALA A 84 0.30 -15.25 -6.94
N SER A 85 1.14 -15.94 -6.17
CA SER A 85 1.16 -17.40 -6.07
C SER A 85 1.43 -17.83 -4.64
N PHE A 86 0.78 -18.90 -4.19
CA PHE A 86 0.96 -19.49 -2.88
C PHE A 86 1.32 -20.96 -3.09
N ASN A 87 2.42 -21.42 -2.49
CA ASN A 87 2.90 -22.77 -2.70
C ASN A 87 1.98 -23.78 -2.01
N ALA A 88 1.40 -24.68 -2.79
CA ALA A 88 0.45 -25.69 -2.35
C ALA A 88 1.13 -27.05 -2.08
N PRO A 89 0.60 -27.88 -1.17
CA PRO A 89 -0.60 -27.64 -0.37
C PRO A 89 -0.33 -26.68 0.81
N CYS A 90 -1.19 -25.67 0.96
CA CYS A 90 -1.29 -24.93 2.19
C CYS A 90 -2.01 -25.80 3.24
N THR A 91 -1.54 -25.82 4.47
CA THR A 91 -2.20 -26.57 5.57
C THR A 91 -3.30 -25.72 6.20
N GLY A 92 -4.33 -26.37 6.75
CA GLY A 92 -5.43 -25.68 7.42
C GLY A 92 -5.97 -26.44 8.64
N PRO A 93 -7.13 -26.02 9.18
CA PRO A 93 -7.72 -26.63 10.36
C PRO A 93 -7.97 -28.13 10.16
N PHE A 94 -7.87 -28.92 11.22
CA PHE A 94 -8.12 -30.37 11.19
C PHE A 94 -7.24 -31.16 10.19
N GLY A 95 -6.04 -30.67 9.88
CA GLY A 95 -5.12 -31.31 8.94
C GLY A 95 -5.55 -31.20 7.46
N SER A 96 -6.47 -30.29 7.15
CA SER A 96 -6.94 -30.03 5.78
C SER A 96 -5.84 -29.47 4.88
N THR A 97 -5.95 -29.73 3.58
CA THR A 97 -5.09 -29.17 2.54
C THR A 97 -5.85 -28.20 1.65
N TRP A 98 -5.18 -27.11 1.27
CA TRP A 98 -5.77 -26.00 0.53
C TRP A 98 -4.87 -25.53 -0.61
N THR A 99 -5.51 -25.03 -1.66
CA THR A 99 -4.89 -24.38 -2.82
C THR A 99 -5.49 -22.98 -2.94
N VAL A 100 -4.64 -21.98 -3.15
CA VAL A 100 -5.05 -20.58 -3.29
C VAL A 100 -4.74 -20.11 -4.71
N THR A 101 -5.80 -19.85 -5.50
CA THR A 101 -5.69 -19.31 -6.85
C THR A 101 -6.00 -17.82 -6.82
N ALA A 102 -4.97 -16.98 -6.94
CA ALA A 102 -5.13 -15.53 -7.01
C ALA A 102 -5.75 -15.08 -8.34
N THR A 103 -6.45 -13.95 -8.31
CA THR A 103 -7.00 -13.26 -9.49
C THR A 103 -6.52 -11.82 -9.46
N THR A 104 -5.49 -11.52 -10.25
CA THR A 104 -4.83 -10.22 -10.41
C THR A 104 -5.45 -9.41 -11.56
N PRO A 105 -5.23 -8.08 -11.68
CA PRO A 105 -4.30 -7.24 -10.93
C PRO A 105 -4.77 -6.83 -9.53
N TRP A 106 -3.83 -6.68 -8.60
CA TRP A 106 -4.02 -5.99 -7.31
C TRP A 106 -3.15 -4.73 -7.27
N THR A 107 -3.47 -3.75 -6.42
CA THR A 107 -2.71 -2.49 -6.32
C THR A 107 -1.91 -2.41 -5.01
N LEU A 108 -0.69 -1.85 -5.05
CA LEU A 108 0.02 -1.39 -3.85
C LEU A 108 -0.16 0.12 -3.74
N ASN A 109 -0.63 0.59 -2.58
CA ASN A 109 -1.04 1.97 -2.37
C ASN A 109 -0.34 2.55 -1.13
N GLY A 110 0.23 3.75 -1.19
CA GLY A 110 0.76 4.47 -0.04
C GLY A 110 -0.31 5.33 0.64
N ASN A 111 -0.28 5.41 1.98
CA ASN A 111 -1.15 6.32 2.73
C ASN A 111 -0.78 7.79 2.46
N THR A 112 -1.74 8.63 2.10
CA THR A 112 -1.54 10.05 1.82
C THR A 112 -2.59 10.90 2.54
N PRO A 113 -2.22 11.98 3.26
CA PRO A 113 -0.85 12.40 3.59
C PRO A 113 -0.21 11.48 4.67
N GLY A 114 1.11 11.63 4.89
CA GLY A 114 1.78 11.08 6.08
C GLY A 114 2.10 9.58 6.08
N GLY A 115 1.91 8.86 4.97
CA GLY A 115 2.25 7.43 4.92
C GLY A 115 3.75 7.11 4.94
N TYR A 116 4.60 8.07 4.59
CA TYR A 116 6.06 7.92 4.58
C TYR A 116 6.70 8.52 5.83
N THR A 117 7.73 7.87 6.35
CA THR A 117 8.60 8.40 7.41
C THR A 117 10.06 8.12 7.04
N ALA A 118 10.82 9.17 6.72
CA ALA A 118 12.26 9.08 6.49
C ALA A 118 13.00 8.65 7.76
N GLY A 119 14.13 7.96 7.63
CA GLY A 119 14.94 7.51 8.77
C GLY A 119 14.33 6.37 9.61
N ALA A 120 13.13 5.90 9.26
CA ALA A 120 12.38 4.88 10.01
C ALA A 120 12.46 3.49 9.35
N GLY A 121 11.82 2.51 10.00
CA GLY A 121 11.77 1.12 9.54
C GLY A 121 13.00 0.31 9.98
N THR A 122 12.98 -1.00 9.73
CA THR A 122 14.01 -1.93 10.23
C THR A 122 15.43 -1.59 9.77
N ASN A 123 15.57 -0.94 8.61
CA ASN A 123 16.86 -0.59 8.00
C ASN A 123 17.26 0.89 8.22
N GLY A 124 16.44 1.71 8.89
CA GLY A 124 16.73 3.12 9.16
C GLY A 124 16.76 4.05 7.94
N THR A 125 16.36 3.59 6.75
CA THR A 125 16.38 4.36 5.49
C THR A 125 15.02 4.93 5.09
N GLY A 126 13.93 4.46 5.70
CA GLY A 126 12.58 4.93 5.43
C GLY A 126 11.53 3.83 5.58
N LYS A 127 10.33 4.24 5.99
CA LYS A 127 9.17 3.36 6.16
C LYS A 127 7.96 3.95 5.45
N THR A 128 7.29 3.16 4.62
CA THR A 128 6.04 3.53 3.93
C THR A 128 4.92 2.64 4.43
N THR A 129 3.88 3.25 4.99
CA THR A 129 2.61 2.59 5.35
C THR A 129 1.63 2.72 4.19
N GLY A 130 0.84 1.67 3.99
CA GLY A 130 -0.01 1.57 2.82
C GLY A 130 -0.98 0.40 2.89
N TRP A 131 -1.57 0.04 1.75
CA TRP A 131 -2.47 -1.10 1.64
C TRP A 131 -2.39 -1.78 0.27
N ILE A 132 -2.67 -3.07 0.27
CA ILE A 132 -2.93 -3.84 -0.94
C ILE A 132 -4.43 -3.71 -1.27
N GLY A 133 -4.74 -3.22 -2.47
CA GLY A 133 -6.09 -3.00 -2.96
C GLY A 133 -6.53 -4.03 -4.00
N GLY A 134 -7.83 -4.31 -4.07
CA GLY A 134 -8.41 -5.18 -5.11
C GLY A 134 -8.06 -6.66 -4.97
N ILE A 135 -7.71 -7.14 -3.76
CA ILE A 135 -7.41 -8.55 -3.54
C ILE A 135 -8.64 -9.38 -3.93
N SER A 136 -8.37 -10.44 -4.69
CA SER A 136 -9.33 -11.45 -5.10
C SER A 136 -8.62 -12.78 -5.27
N ALA A 137 -9.09 -13.82 -4.58
CA ALA A 137 -8.59 -15.18 -4.71
C ALA A 137 -9.72 -16.19 -4.51
N THR A 138 -9.62 -17.33 -5.20
CA THR A 138 -10.45 -18.52 -4.91
C THR A 138 -9.61 -19.51 -4.13
N VAL A 139 -10.13 -19.97 -3.00
CA VAL A 139 -9.49 -20.93 -2.12
C VAL A 139 -10.28 -22.23 -2.19
N THR A 140 -9.62 -23.31 -2.60
CA THR A 140 -10.20 -24.66 -2.67
C THR A 140 -9.46 -25.58 -1.71
N GLY A 141 -10.14 -26.56 -1.14
CA GLY A 141 -9.49 -27.51 -0.23
C GLY A 141 -10.38 -28.68 0.15
N SER A 142 -9.82 -29.58 0.93
CA SER A 142 -10.51 -30.78 1.42
C SER A 142 -10.16 -31.05 2.88
N SER A 143 -11.16 -31.47 3.65
CA SER A 143 -11.02 -31.90 5.05
C SER A 143 -11.75 -33.22 5.26
N VAL A 144 -11.69 -33.75 6.48
CA VAL A 144 -12.49 -34.94 6.89
C VAL A 144 -14.01 -34.72 6.77
N LEU A 145 -14.46 -33.47 6.65
CA LEU A 145 -15.86 -33.08 6.43
C LEU A 145 -16.21 -32.90 4.93
N GLY A 146 -15.28 -33.24 4.02
CA GLY A 146 -15.46 -33.19 2.57
C GLY A 146 -14.73 -32.00 1.90
N PRO A 147 -15.06 -31.70 0.63
CA PRO A 147 -14.49 -30.58 -0.10
C PRO A 147 -15.09 -29.24 0.36
N CYS A 148 -14.32 -28.17 0.17
CA CYS A 148 -14.75 -26.79 0.33
C CYS A 148 -14.17 -25.91 -0.78
N THR A 149 -14.95 -24.91 -1.21
CA THR A 149 -14.46 -23.78 -2.02
C THR A 149 -15.02 -22.49 -1.43
N PHE A 150 -14.21 -21.44 -1.36
CA PHE A 150 -14.65 -20.10 -0.99
C PHE A 150 -13.84 -19.02 -1.72
N LYS A 151 -14.32 -17.78 -1.68
CA LYS A 151 -13.62 -16.61 -2.22
C LYS A 151 -13.14 -15.71 -1.11
N VAL A 152 -11.96 -15.15 -1.30
CA VAL A 152 -11.35 -14.14 -0.43
C VAL A 152 -11.19 -12.87 -1.24
N THR A 153 -11.81 -11.78 -0.80
CA THR A 153 -11.74 -10.48 -1.49
C THR A 153 -11.51 -9.34 -0.50
N GLY A 154 -11.00 -8.20 -0.98
CA GLY A 154 -10.95 -6.96 -0.17
C GLY A 154 -9.60 -6.24 -0.22
N THR A 155 -9.16 -5.76 0.93
CA THR A 155 -7.93 -4.96 1.07
C THR A 155 -7.23 -5.30 2.39
N VAL A 156 -5.91 -5.14 2.46
CA VAL A 156 -5.13 -5.34 3.70
C VAL A 156 -4.07 -4.26 3.86
N ASP A 157 -3.83 -3.82 5.09
CA ASP A 157 -2.71 -2.92 5.39
C ASP A 157 -1.36 -3.62 5.22
N GLY A 158 -0.37 -2.84 4.78
CA GLY A 158 1.01 -3.25 4.64
C GLY A 158 1.98 -2.14 5.04
N ILE A 159 3.17 -2.55 5.45
CA ILE A 159 4.29 -1.67 5.78
C ILE A 159 5.49 -2.08 4.93
N TYR A 160 5.94 -1.18 4.06
CA TYR A 160 7.20 -1.32 3.35
C TYR A 160 8.32 -0.68 4.17
N ASN A 161 9.36 -1.46 4.46
CA ASN A 161 10.64 -0.95 4.95
C ASN A 161 11.57 -0.82 3.75
N ASN A 162 12.06 0.39 3.50
CA ASN A 162 13.09 0.62 2.48
C ASN A 162 14.33 -0.23 2.76
N PRO A 163 15.08 -0.66 1.74
CA PRO A 163 16.34 -1.37 1.93
C PRO A 163 17.39 -0.52 2.64
N SER A 164 18.37 -1.19 3.23
CA SER A 164 19.66 -0.58 3.61
C SER A 164 20.38 0.03 2.40
N ALA A 165 21.37 0.89 2.67
CA ALA A 165 22.26 1.43 1.63
C ALA A 165 22.85 0.30 0.75
N GLY A 166 22.87 0.53 -0.57
CA GLY A 166 23.25 -0.49 -1.57
C GLY A 166 22.10 -1.40 -2.04
N GLY A 167 20.87 -1.23 -1.55
CA GLY A 167 19.67 -1.86 -2.11
C GLY A 167 19.13 -3.07 -1.35
N ALA A 168 19.80 -3.55 -0.30
CA ALA A 168 19.27 -4.48 0.71
C ALA A 168 18.52 -5.72 0.15
N ASN A 169 17.51 -6.37 0.79
CA ASN A 169 16.82 -6.24 2.09
C ASN A 169 15.63 -5.27 2.30
N GLY A 170 15.03 -4.70 1.25
CA GLY A 170 13.74 -4.03 1.34
C GLY A 170 12.58 -5.02 1.50
N THR A 171 11.67 -4.77 2.45
CA THR A 171 10.63 -5.75 2.84
C THR A 171 9.23 -5.14 2.91
N LEU A 172 8.24 -5.87 2.37
CA LEU A 172 6.82 -5.57 2.56
C LEU A 172 6.23 -6.52 3.61
N ALA A 173 5.98 -6.00 4.81
CA ALA A 173 5.25 -6.70 5.86
C ALA A 173 3.75 -6.45 5.69
N VAL A 174 3.02 -7.48 5.27
CA VAL A 174 1.55 -7.50 5.29
C VAL A 174 1.13 -8.13 6.61
N ALA A 175 0.50 -7.36 7.48
CA ALA A 175 0.10 -7.80 8.82
C ALA A 175 -0.95 -6.83 9.41
N PRO A 176 -2.15 -6.73 8.83
CA PRO A 176 -3.21 -5.90 9.38
C PRO A 176 -3.58 -6.40 10.79
N ALA A 177 -3.82 -5.47 11.71
CA ALA A 177 -4.47 -5.81 12.97
C ALA A 177 -5.88 -6.36 12.68
N ALA A 178 -6.39 -7.27 13.52
CA ALA A 178 -7.77 -7.75 13.40
C ALA A 178 -8.83 -6.64 13.56
N THR A 179 -8.44 -5.49 14.10
CA THR A 179 -9.22 -4.26 14.23
C THR A 179 -9.00 -3.25 13.09
N SER A 180 -8.23 -3.59 12.06
CA SER A 180 -8.02 -2.71 10.91
C SER A 180 -9.35 -2.47 10.16
N PRO A 181 -9.58 -1.26 9.61
CA PRO A 181 -10.68 -1.03 8.66
C PRO A 181 -10.45 -1.73 7.31
N ARG A 182 -9.24 -2.27 7.04
CA ARG A 182 -8.85 -2.98 5.83
C ARG A 182 -8.64 -4.47 6.12
N LEU A 183 -9.73 -5.22 6.03
CA LEU A 183 -9.77 -6.67 6.15
C LEU A 183 -10.16 -7.34 4.84
N LEU A 184 -9.91 -8.65 4.77
CA LEU A 184 -10.43 -9.53 3.75
C LEU A 184 -11.82 -10.04 4.16
N THR A 185 -12.68 -10.26 3.18
CA THR A 185 -14.00 -10.86 3.33
C THR A 185 -13.95 -12.28 2.76
N ILE A 186 -14.53 -13.24 3.50
CA ILE A 186 -14.68 -14.64 3.09
C ILE A 186 -16.12 -14.85 2.62
N GLY A 187 -16.31 -14.93 1.30
CA GLY A 187 -17.60 -15.11 0.65
C GLY A 187 -17.71 -16.41 -0.16
N SER A 188 -18.88 -16.64 -0.74
CA SER A 188 -19.13 -17.74 -1.70
C SER A 188 -18.68 -19.13 -1.22
N LYS A 189 -18.90 -19.45 0.07
CA LYS A 189 -18.59 -20.77 0.63
C LYS A 189 -19.49 -21.85 -0.01
N VAL A 190 -18.89 -22.93 -0.51
CA VAL A 190 -19.56 -24.08 -1.14
C VAL A 190 -18.92 -25.37 -0.62
N GLY A 191 -19.76 -26.32 -0.20
CA GLY A 191 -19.33 -27.61 0.37
C GLY A 191 -19.31 -27.62 1.91
N GLY A 192 -19.52 -28.80 2.50
CA GLY A 192 -19.54 -28.98 3.96
C GLY A 192 -18.15 -28.99 4.61
N GLY A 193 -17.09 -29.13 3.82
CA GLY A 193 -15.70 -29.26 4.28
C GLY A 193 -15.05 -28.00 4.81
N CYS A 194 -15.79 -26.88 4.91
CA CYS A 194 -15.23 -25.56 5.16
C CYS A 194 -14.82 -25.36 6.62
N GLY A 195 -13.60 -25.78 6.96
CA GLY A 195 -12.96 -25.49 8.26
C GLY A 195 -12.72 -23.99 8.53
N ILE A 196 -12.83 -23.14 7.51
CA ILE A 196 -12.95 -21.69 7.65
C ILE A 196 -14.43 -21.33 7.77
N VAL A 197 -14.83 -20.82 8.94
CA VAL A 197 -16.22 -20.45 9.25
C VAL A 197 -16.43 -18.94 9.30
N GLY A 198 -15.38 -18.17 9.63
CA GLY A 198 -15.42 -16.71 9.72
C GLY A 198 -15.85 -16.01 8.43
N ALA A 199 -16.41 -14.81 8.58
CA ALA A 199 -16.88 -13.97 7.48
C ALA A 199 -15.80 -12.95 7.02
N THR A 200 -14.82 -12.65 7.87
CA THR A 200 -13.66 -11.82 7.55
C THR A 200 -12.36 -12.52 7.94
N ALA A 201 -11.24 -12.06 7.35
CA ALA A 201 -9.92 -12.59 7.63
C ALA A 201 -8.83 -11.50 7.61
N THR A 202 -7.77 -11.79 8.35
CA THR A 202 -6.47 -11.13 8.21
C THR A 202 -5.56 -12.01 7.36
N PHE A 203 -4.66 -11.38 6.60
CA PHE A 203 -3.59 -12.08 5.89
C PHE A 203 -2.24 -11.56 6.37
N LYS A 204 -1.34 -12.47 6.78
CA LYS A 204 -0.01 -12.15 7.26
C LYS A 204 1.06 -12.77 6.37
N GLY A 205 2.03 -11.98 5.95
CA GLY A 205 3.20 -12.42 5.19
C GLY A 205 4.23 -11.31 5.08
N THR A 206 5.52 -11.65 5.19
CA THR A 206 6.61 -10.70 4.99
C THR A 206 7.35 -11.06 3.71
N TYR A 207 7.26 -10.19 2.71
CA TYR A 207 7.87 -10.36 1.40
C TYR A 207 9.19 -9.60 1.33
N ASN A 208 10.28 -10.28 0.97
CA ASN A 208 11.49 -9.63 0.47
C ASN A 208 11.23 -9.17 -0.97
N VAL A 209 11.39 -7.87 -1.26
CA VAL A 209 11.03 -7.28 -2.55
C VAL A 209 12.29 -6.93 -3.33
N VAL A 210 12.39 -7.36 -4.58
CA VAL A 210 13.57 -7.14 -5.44
C VAL A 210 13.11 -6.62 -6.80
N ALA A 211 13.71 -5.55 -7.29
CA ALA A 211 13.50 -5.04 -8.64
C ALA A 211 14.21 -5.92 -9.67
N ALA A 212 13.68 -5.99 -10.89
CA ALA A 212 14.27 -6.80 -11.97
C ALA A 212 15.70 -6.38 -12.35
N VAL A 213 16.07 -5.12 -12.07
CA VAL A 213 17.43 -4.58 -12.27
C VAL A 213 18.41 -4.89 -11.12
N GLY A 214 17.95 -5.60 -10.08
CA GLY A 214 18.71 -5.87 -8.86
C GLY A 214 18.43 -4.85 -7.74
N GLY A 215 18.61 -5.29 -6.49
CA GLY A 215 18.28 -4.51 -5.29
C GLY A 215 16.77 -4.34 -5.07
N SER A 216 16.38 -3.95 -3.87
CA SER A 216 15.01 -3.56 -3.53
C SER A 216 14.74 -2.10 -3.92
N PRO A 217 13.50 -1.73 -4.30
CA PRO A 217 13.13 -0.34 -4.48
C PRO A 217 13.23 0.49 -3.19
N VAL A 218 13.72 1.72 -3.28
CA VAL A 218 13.56 2.75 -2.25
C VAL A 218 12.30 3.55 -2.58
N ILE A 219 11.40 3.70 -1.59
CA ILE A 219 10.18 4.50 -1.70
C ILE A 219 10.34 5.76 -0.83
N SER A 220 10.07 6.93 -1.40
CA SER A 220 10.02 8.21 -0.68
C SER A 220 8.81 9.05 -1.08
N TYR A 221 8.45 9.99 -0.21
CA TYR A 221 7.39 10.97 -0.43
C TYR A 221 7.90 12.35 -0.04
N SER A 222 7.72 13.33 -0.92
CA SER A 222 8.19 14.72 -0.77
C SER A 222 7.27 15.67 -1.52
#